data_AF-A0A1I6AJR2-F1
#
_entry.id   AF-A0A1I6AJR2-F1
#
_cell.length_a   1.000
_cell.length_b   1.000
_cell.length_c   1.000
_cell.angle_alpha   90.00
_cell.angle_beta   90.00
_cell.angle_gamma   90.00
#
_symmetry.space_group_name_H-M   'P 1'
#
loop_
_entity.id
_entity.type
_entity.pdbx_description
1 polymer ?
#
loop_
_entity_poly.entity_id
_entity_poly.type
_entity_poly.pdbx_seq_one_letter_code
_entity_poly.pdbx_strand_id
1 'polypeptide(L)'
;MFRLLLVFLLSSLPLWATAQRQRNTNWESGTLEKGEKVGEWQYYSYSALGERVITQRYDHTTRKLVYARPDDKSYRAETAPGQWQSTQLAQAPWFIGGHEALAAYTSKLKYPPAAEARNVQGRVVVEFVVDTLGHLSNYKVVQGIGSGCDEEALRVARTVPNEWVPGRVGSQAVPVVYELPFTFRLK
;
A
#
# COMPACT_ATOMS: atom_id res chain seq x y z
N MET A 1 29.65 57.41 38.14
CA MET A 1 30.39 56.46 37.27
C MET A 1 29.85 55.07 37.56
N PHE A 2 28.82 54.61 36.83
CA PHE A 2 28.91 53.63 35.71
C PHE A 2 29.63 52.32 36.13
N ARG A 3 29.11 51.10 35.99
CA ARG A 3 28.00 50.56 35.20
C ARG A 3 27.71 49.11 35.69
N LEU A 4 26.45 48.77 35.98
CA LEU A 4 26.00 47.38 36.20
C LEU A 4 25.85 46.71 34.81
N LEU A 5 26.58 45.63 34.55
CA LEU A 5 26.42 44.82 33.33
C LEU A 5 25.34 43.76 33.59
N LEU A 6 24.11 44.07 33.17
CA LEU A 6 23.01 43.12 33.10
C LEU A 6 23.20 42.29 31.81
N VAL A 7 23.68 41.05 31.93
CA VAL A 7 23.73 40.11 30.80
C VAL A 7 22.31 39.58 30.59
N PHE A 8 21.65 40.08 29.55
CA PHE A 8 20.43 39.46 29.05
C PHE A 8 20.79 38.10 28.43
N LEU A 9 20.42 37.02 29.12
CA LEU A 9 20.30 35.70 28.50
C LEU A 9 19.18 35.79 27.44
N LEU A 10 19.57 35.99 26.18
CA LEU A 10 18.70 35.67 25.05
C LEU A 10 18.49 34.15 25.05
N SER A 11 17.40 33.69 25.64
CA SER A 11 16.86 32.38 25.29
C SER A 11 16.41 32.46 23.84
N SER A 12 17.23 31.94 22.93
CA SER A 12 16.83 31.64 21.57
C SER A 12 15.71 30.61 21.65
N LEU A 13 14.46 31.06 21.65
CA LEU A 13 13.34 30.18 21.38
C LEU A 13 13.63 29.54 20.01
N PRO A 14 13.63 28.20 19.90
CA PRO A 14 13.90 27.55 18.65
C PRO A 14 12.83 28.00 17.67
N LEU A 15 13.26 28.78 16.69
CA LEU A 15 12.47 29.10 15.53
C LEU A 15 12.11 27.75 14.89
N TRP A 16 10.80 27.43 14.98
CA TRP A 16 10.08 26.42 14.20
C TRP A 16 10.11 25.01 14.81
N ALA A 17 9.47 24.82 15.97
CA ALA A 17 8.96 23.49 16.28
C ALA A 17 7.87 23.14 15.27
N THR A 18 8.20 22.39 14.21
CA THR A 18 7.17 21.79 13.35
C THR A 18 6.28 20.95 14.25
N ALA A 19 4.97 21.19 14.23
CA ALA A 19 4.02 20.45 15.04
C ALA A 19 3.98 18.99 14.56
N GLN A 20 4.87 18.16 15.12
CA GLN A 20 4.87 16.72 14.93
C GLN A 20 3.71 16.14 15.72
N ARG A 21 2.85 15.39 15.03
CA ARG A 21 1.67 14.77 15.62
C ARG A 21 1.81 13.26 15.55
N GLN A 22 1.70 12.59 16.69
CA GLN A 22 1.59 11.14 16.71
C GLN A 22 0.22 10.70 16.19
N ARG A 23 0.22 9.72 15.28
CA ARG A 23 -0.97 9.02 14.81
C ARG A 23 -0.90 7.59 15.30
N ASN A 24 -2.01 7.12 15.87
CA ASN A 24 -2.17 5.73 16.29
C ASN A 24 -3.62 5.33 16.04
N THR A 25 -3.81 4.26 15.27
CA THR A 25 -5.10 3.71 14.87
C THR A 25 -5.05 2.18 14.96
N ASN A 26 -6.16 1.51 14.64
CA ASN A 26 -6.17 0.05 14.56
C ASN A 26 -5.24 -0.50 13.46
N TRP A 27 -4.96 0.30 12.42
CA TRP A 27 -4.33 -0.15 11.18
C TRP A 27 -2.94 0.41 10.96
N GLU A 28 -2.61 1.53 11.60
CA GLU A 28 -1.32 2.19 11.43
C GLU A 28 -0.93 3.04 12.64
N SER A 29 0.38 3.18 12.84
CA SER A 29 0.96 4.15 13.78
C SER A 29 2.26 4.75 13.27
N GLY A 30 2.48 6.03 13.57
CA GLY A 30 3.69 6.76 13.21
C GLY A 30 3.56 8.27 13.44
N THR A 31 4.52 9.03 12.93
CA THR A 31 4.61 10.48 13.12
C THR A 31 4.16 11.21 11.86
N LEU A 32 3.30 12.21 12.03
CA LEU A 32 2.95 13.17 10.99
C LEU A 32 3.71 14.47 11.20
N GLU A 33 4.24 15.04 10.11
CA GLU A 33 4.80 16.39 10.08
C GLU A 33 4.14 17.17 8.95
N LYS A 34 3.48 18.29 9.28
CA LYS A 34 2.66 19.09 8.32
C LYS A 34 1.59 18.27 7.58
N GLY A 35 1.09 17.19 8.19
CA GLY A 35 0.07 16.30 7.62
C GLY A 35 0.64 15.14 6.81
N GLU A 36 1.94 15.13 6.53
CA GLU A 36 2.63 14.08 5.80
C GLU A 36 3.20 13.03 6.75
N LYS A 37 3.23 11.77 6.31
CA LYS A 37 3.87 10.69 7.06
C LYS A 37 5.38 10.86 7.02
N VAL A 38 6.03 10.88 8.19
CA VAL A 38 7.49 10.94 8.32
C VAL A 38 8.03 9.85 9.23
N GLY A 39 9.28 9.48 8.99
CA GLY A 39 9.99 8.44 9.71
C GLY A 39 9.38 7.07 9.51
N GLU A 40 9.66 6.18 10.44
CA GLU A 40 9.20 4.80 10.37
C GLU A 40 7.74 4.66 10.81
N TRP A 41 6.90 4.16 9.91
CA TRP A 41 5.50 3.83 10.16
C TRP A 41 5.32 2.34 10.29
N GLN A 42 4.46 1.95 11.22
CA GLN A 42 4.03 0.57 11.40
C GLN A 42 2.61 0.42 10.88
N TYR A 43 2.38 -0.67 10.16
CA TYR A 43 1.07 -1.05 9.64
C TYR A 43 0.68 -2.42 10.16
N TYR A 44 -0.61 -2.54 10.46
CA TYR A 44 -1.15 -3.67 11.19
C TYR A 44 -2.25 -4.38 10.39
N SER A 45 -2.43 -5.65 10.71
CA SER A 45 -3.60 -6.45 10.34
C SER A 45 -3.98 -7.31 11.55
N TYR A 46 -5.11 -8.00 11.49
CA TYR A 46 -5.50 -8.96 12.51
C TYR A 46 -5.24 -10.41 12.05
N SER A 47 -4.77 -11.25 12.96
CA SER A 47 -4.65 -12.69 12.75
C SER A 47 -6.03 -13.36 12.79
N ALA A 48 -6.11 -14.65 12.43
CA ALA A 48 -7.34 -15.43 12.56
C ALA A 48 -7.86 -15.51 14.01
N LEU A 49 -6.98 -15.32 15.00
CA LEU A 49 -7.30 -15.28 16.42
C LEU A 49 -7.68 -13.86 16.91
N GLY A 50 -7.75 -12.88 16.01
CA GLY A 50 -8.07 -11.49 16.35
C GLY A 50 -6.90 -10.71 16.95
N GLU A 51 -5.67 -11.21 16.85
CA GLU A 51 -4.49 -10.52 17.38
C GLU A 51 -3.96 -9.51 16.37
N ARG A 52 -3.65 -8.30 16.83
CA ARG A 52 -3.05 -7.27 15.97
C ARG A 52 -1.58 -7.61 15.71
N VAL A 53 -1.23 -7.82 14.45
CA VAL A 53 0.12 -8.16 14.00
C VAL A 53 0.67 -7.08 13.09
N ILE A 54 1.96 -6.78 13.21
CA ILE A 54 2.66 -5.90 12.25
C ILE A 54 2.81 -6.65 10.94
N THR A 55 2.30 -6.07 9.86
CA THR A 55 2.43 -6.62 8.51
C THR A 55 3.46 -5.89 7.69
N GLN A 56 3.68 -4.60 7.98
CA GLN A 56 4.64 -3.77 7.26
C GLN A 56 5.21 -2.70 8.19
N ARG A 57 6.51 -2.44 8.07
CA ARG A 57 7.18 -1.24 8.57
C ARG A 57 7.83 -0.53 7.40
N TYR A 58 7.51 0.74 7.21
CA TYR A 58 7.99 1.53 6.08
C TYR A 58 8.43 2.90 6.58
N ASP A 59 9.66 3.28 6.22
CA ASP A 59 10.19 4.61 6.49
C ASP A 59 9.78 5.56 5.36
N HIS A 60 8.88 6.49 5.67
CA HIS A 60 8.37 7.47 4.71
C HIS A 60 9.37 8.58 4.41
N THR A 61 10.33 8.84 5.30
CA THR A 61 11.39 9.83 5.08
C THR A 61 12.41 9.28 4.10
N THR A 62 12.84 8.03 4.30
CA THR A 62 13.87 7.39 3.45
C THR A 62 13.30 6.57 2.29
N ARG A 63 11.98 6.44 2.20
CA ARG A 63 11.25 5.62 1.22
C ARG A 63 11.73 4.18 1.19
N LYS A 64 11.90 3.59 2.38
CA LYS A 64 12.48 2.27 2.56
C LYS A 64 11.53 1.33 3.27
N LEU A 65 11.30 0.17 2.67
CA LEU A 65 10.68 -0.95 3.37
C LEU A 65 11.65 -1.48 4.43
N VAL A 66 11.29 -1.33 5.71
CA VAL A 66 12.09 -1.80 6.85
C VAL A 66 11.73 -3.24 7.18
N TYR A 67 10.45 -3.57 7.10
CA TYR A 67 9.94 -4.92 7.32
C TYR A 67 8.67 -5.11 6.51
N ALA A 68 8.50 -6.30 5.95
CA ALA A 68 7.19 -6.79 5.55
C ALA A 68 7.08 -8.26 5.96
N ARG A 69 5.87 -8.67 6.34
CA ARG A 69 5.60 -10.06 6.64
C ARG A 69 5.95 -10.91 5.41
N PRO A 70 6.71 -12.00 5.55
CA PRO A 70 6.97 -12.90 4.43
C PRO A 70 5.67 -13.40 3.80
N ASP A 71 5.66 -13.49 2.48
CA ASP A 71 4.59 -14.10 1.70
C ASP A 71 5.12 -15.44 1.15
N ASP A 72 4.35 -16.50 1.32
CA ASP A 72 4.69 -17.86 0.87
C ASP A 72 4.30 -18.13 -0.59
N LYS A 73 3.55 -17.20 -1.19
CA LYS A 73 3.07 -17.28 -2.56
C LYS A 73 4.19 -17.15 -3.59
N SER A 74 4.02 -17.87 -4.70
CA SER A 74 4.80 -17.65 -5.90
C SER A 74 4.17 -16.56 -6.75
N TYR A 75 5.01 -15.73 -7.36
CA TYR A 75 4.60 -14.63 -8.21
C TYR A 75 5.11 -14.84 -9.63
N ARG A 76 4.35 -14.40 -10.62
CA ARG A 76 4.87 -14.24 -11.99
C ARG A 76 5.76 -13.00 -12.01
N ALA A 77 7.05 -13.19 -12.25
CA ALA A 77 8.03 -12.12 -12.28
C ALA A 77 8.89 -12.18 -13.56
N GLU A 78 9.29 -11.02 -14.05
CA GLU A 78 10.19 -10.89 -15.20
C GLU A 78 11.64 -10.95 -14.72
N THR A 79 12.27 -12.12 -14.84
CA THR A 79 13.63 -12.36 -14.30
C THR A 79 14.75 -11.98 -15.26
N ALA A 80 14.42 -11.85 -16.54
CA ALA A 80 15.22 -11.23 -17.58
C ALA A 80 14.27 -10.57 -18.58
N PRO A 81 14.71 -9.62 -19.42
CA PRO A 81 13.84 -8.95 -20.38
C PRO A 81 13.04 -9.94 -21.24
N GLY A 82 11.71 -9.88 -21.17
CA GLY A 82 10.76 -10.76 -21.85
C GLY A 82 10.56 -12.14 -21.19
N GLN A 83 11.35 -12.51 -20.19
CA GLN A 83 11.32 -13.83 -19.54
C GLN A 83 10.51 -13.81 -18.25
N TRP A 84 9.23 -14.13 -18.38
CA TRP A 84 8.29 -14.26 -17.27
C TRP A 84 8.26 -15.68 -16.73
N GLN A 85 8.48 -15.84 -15.43
CA GLN A 85 8.39 -17.13 -14.75
C GLN A 85 7.71 -17.02 -13.40
N SER A 86 7.08 -18.11 -12.97
CA SER A 86 6.56 -18.22 -11.60
C SER A 86 7.72 -18.56 -10.67
N THR A 87 7.94 -17.72 -9.66
CA THR A 87 9.02 -17.90 -8.68
C THR A 87 8.61 -17.37 -7.31
N GLN A 88 9.20 -17.91 -6.26
CA GLN A 88 9.19 -17.26 -4.95
C GLN A 88 10.06 -16.01 -5.01
N LEU A 89 9.60 -14.95 -4.37
CA LEU A 89 10.30 -13.68 -4.29
C LEU A 89 11.01 -13.57 -2.93
N ALA A 90 12.22 -13.01 -2.94
CA ALA A 90 12.88 -12.61 -1.71
C ALA A 90 12.11 -11.48 -1.00
N GLN A 91 11.40 -10.66 -1.80
CA GLN A 91 10.47 -9.64 -1.33
C GLN A 91 9.28 -9.57 -2.28
N ALA A 92 8.07 -9.79 -1.79
CA ALA A 92 6.85 -9.57 -2.58
C ALA A 92 6.63 -8.07 -2.87
N PRO A 93 5.89 -7.72 -3.94
CA PRO A 93 5.42 -6.34 -4.09
C PRO A 93 4.42 -6.00 -2.98
N TRP A 94 4.57 -4.83 -2.36
CA TRP A 94 3.73 -4.40 -1.24
C TRP A 94 3.16 -3.01 -1.50
N PHE A 95 1.83 -2.88 -1.38
CA PHE A 95 1.23 -1.56 -1.26
C PHE A 95 1.69 -0.91 0.05
N ILE A 96 2.14 0.33 0.00
CA ILE A 96 2.56 1.09 1.19
C ILE A 96 1.30 1.38 2.00
N GLY A 97 1.31 0.95 3.26
CA GLY A 97 0.11 0.92 4.11
C GLY A 97 -0.59 -0.43 4.20
N GLY A 98 -0.12 -1.42 3.44
CA GLY A 98 -0.62 -2.78 3.49
C GLY A 98 -2.06 -2.93 2.99
N HIS A 99 -2.68 -4.05 3.36
CA HIS A 99 -4.01 -4.42 2.87
C HIS A 99 -5.10 -3.41 3.24
N GLU A 100 -5.03 -2.84 4.44
CA GLU A 100 -6.04 -1.90 4.95
C GLU A 100 -6.03 -0.58 4.20
N ALA A 101 -4.85 -0.05 3.87
CA ALA A 101 -4.74 1.13 3.03
C ALA A 101 -5.25 0.84 1.60
N LEU A 102 -4.96 -0.35 1.06
CA LEU A 102 -5.46 -0.76 -0.25
C LEU A 102 -6.99 -0.93 -0.26
N ALA A 103 -7.58 -1.37 0.85
CA ALA A 103 -9.03 -1.54 1.00
C ALA A 103 -9.81 -0.22 0.87
N ALA A 104 -9.20 0.91 1.22
CA ALA A 104 -9.79 2.24 1.00
C ALA A 104 -10.05 2.55 -0.49
N TYR A 105 -9.32 1.90 -1.40
CA TYR A 105 -9.54 2.01 -2.84
C TYR A 105 -10.56 0.97 -3.32
N THR A 106 -10.40 -0.29 -2.91
CA THR A 106 -11.29 -1.38 -3.36
C THR A 106 -12.71 -1.24 -2.84
N SER A 107 -12.93 -0.59 -1.69
CA SER A 107 -14.25 -0.25 -1.16
C SER A 107 -15.05 0.74 -2.01
N LYS A 108 -14.43 1.41 -2.99
CA LYS A 108 -15.10 2.28 -3.97
C LYS A 108 -15.82 1.50 -5.08
N LEU A 109 -15.88 0.17 -4.95
CA LEU A 109 -16.59 -0.73 -5.84
C LEU A 109 -18.09 -0.46 -5.80
N LYS A 110 -18.70 -0.31 -6.98
CA LYS A 110 -20.13 -0.14 -7.15
C LYS A 110 -20.74 -1.43 -7.68
N TYR A 111 -21.92 -1.81 -7.21
CA TYR A 111 -22.61 -2.97 -7.77
C TYR A 111 -23.29 -2.56 -9.09
N PRO A 112 -23.01 -3.22 -10.23
CA PRO A 112 -23.66 -2.88 -11.50
C PRO A 112 -25.16 -3.23 -11.48
N PRO A 113 -26.05 -2.35 -11.96
CA PRO A 113 -27.49 -2.62 -11.99
C PRO A 113 -27.86 -3.89 -12.78
N ALA A 114 -27.11 -4.18 -13.85
CA ALA A 114 -27.32 -5.38 -14.66
C ALA A 114 -26.94 -6.67 -13.91
N ALA A 115 -25.95 -6.63 -13.03
CA ALA A 115 -25.58 -7.75 -12.18
C ALA A 115 -26.62 -7.95 -11.07
N GLU A 116 -27.13 -6.85 -10.50
CA GLU A 116 -28.19 -6.87 -9.47
C GLU A 116 -29.49 -7.48 -10.02
N ALA A 117 -29.97 -7.00 -11.17
CA ALA A 117 -31.18 -7.51 -11.82
C ALA A 117 -31.11 -9.00 -12.19
N ARG A 118 -29.89 -9.54 -12.37
CA ARG A 118 -29.65 -10.93 -12.73
C ARG A 118 -29.15 -11.80 -11.58
N ASN A 119 -29.09 -11.26 -10.35
CA ASN A 119 -28.53 -11.95 -9.18
C ASN A 119 -27.09 -12.49 -9.40
N VAL A 120 -26.30 -11.81 -10.23
CA VAL A 120 -24.91 -12.21 -10.54
C VAL A 120 -24.01 -11.79 -9.40
N GLN A 121 -23.37 -12.75 -8.74
CA GLN A 121 -22.42 -12.56 -7.64
C GLN A 121 -21.13 -13.32 -7.92
N GLY A 122 -20.06 -12.97 -7.23
CA GLY A 122 -18.81 -13.73 -7.28
C GLY A 122 -17.58 -12.84 -7.13
N ARG A 123 -16.44 -13.39 -7.58
CA ARG A 123 -15.14 -12.74 -7.47
C ARG A 123 -14.60 -12.42 -8.86
N VAL A 124 -14.30 -11.15 -9.08
CA VAL A 124 -13.51 -10.67 -10.22
C VAL A 124 -12.06 -10.52 -9.79
N VAL A 125 -11.11 -10.95 -10.60
CA VAL A 125 -9.67 -10.78 -10.33
C VAL A 125 -9.07 -9.92 -11.43
N VAL A 126 -8.49 -8.78 -11.04
CA VAL A 126 -7.75 -7.90 -11.94
C VAL A 126 -6.26 -8.13 -11.70
N GLU A 127 -5.55 -8.45 -12.77
CA GLU A 127 -4.09 -8.54 -12.79
C GLU A 127 -3.49 -7.22 -13.29
N PHE A 128 -2.37 -6.79 -12.71
CA PHE A 128 -1.53 -5.71 -13.23
C PHE A 128 -0.05 -5.98 -12.92
N VAL A 129 0.86 -5.25 -13.58
CA VAL A 129 2.29 -5.32 -13.33
C VAL A 129 2.71 -4.17 -12.40
N VAL A 130 3.41 -4.52 -11.33
CA VAL A 130 4.20 -3.61 -10.48
C VAL A 130 5.62 -3.60 -11.01
N ASP A 131 6.09 -2.47 -11.54
CA ASP A 131 7.44 -2.35 -12.09
C ASP A 131 8.51 -2.23 -11.00
N THR A 132 9.77 -2.06 -11.40
CA THR A 132 10.92 -1.93 -10.48
C THR A 132 10.94 -0.63 -9.67
N LEU A 133 10.08 0.33 -10.01
CA LEU A 133 9.90 1.61 -9.34
C LEU A 133 8.59 1.68 -8.53
N GLY A 134 7.75 0.63 -8.59
CA GLY A 134 6.45 0.59 -7.93
C GLY A 134 5.31 1.21 -8.74
N HIS A 135 5.50 1.50 -10.03
CA HIS A 135 4.43 1.95 -10.91
C HIS A 135 3.60 0.78 -11.43
N LEU A 136 2.32 1.06 -11.64
CA LEU A 136 1.34 0.09 -12.07
C LEU A 136 1.07 0.19 -13.58
N SER A 137 1.01 -0.95 -14.25
CA SER A 137 0.73 -1.03 -15.70
C SER A 137 0.04 -2.33 -16.08
N ASN A 138 -0.33 -2.48 -17.36
CA ASN A 138 -0.82 -3.74 -17.94
C ASN A 138 -2.04 -4.36 -17.22
N TYR A 139 -2.98 -3.53 -16.79
CA TYR A 139 -4.22 -3.97 -16.14
C TYR A 139 -5.08 -4.83 -17.07
N LYS A 140 -5.51 -6.00 -16.61
CA LYS A 140 -6.45 -6.88 -17.30
C LYS A 140 -7.29 -7.69 -16.32
N VAL A 141 -8.49 -8.07 -16.73
CA VAL A 141 -9.33 -9.01 -15.98
C VAL A 141 -8.87 -10.43 -16.33
N VAL A 142 -8.50 -11.23 -15.33
CA VAL A 142 -8.05 -12.63 -15.51
C VAL A 142 -9.07 -13.64 -15.01
N GLN A 143 -9.98 -13.21 -14.13
CA GLN A 143 -11.16 -13.96 -13.73
C GLN A 143 -12.33 -12.98 -13.70
N GLY A 144 -13.34 -13.20 -14.54
CA GLY A 144 -14.52 -12.34 -14.64
C GLY A 144 -15.81 -13.06 -14.26
N ILE A 145 -16.84 -12.28 -13.92
CA ILE A 145 -18.21 -12.76 -13.69
C ILE A 145 -19.23 -12.08 -14.64
N GLY A 146 -18.75 -11.14 -15.47
CA GLY A 146 -19.57 -10.42 -16.44
C GLY A 146 -20.56 -9.45 -15.81
N SER A 147 -21.60 -9.10 -16.56
CA SER A 147 -22.69 -8.23 -16.09
C SER A 147 -22.29 -6.82 -15.64
N GLY A 148 -21.18 -6.28 -16.15
CA GLY A 148 -20.63 -4.99 -15.75
C GLY A 148 -19.67 -5.05 -14.57
N CYS A 149 -19.53 -6.20 -13.91
CA CYS A 149 -18.67 -6.36 -12.74
C CYS A 149 -17.19 -6.31 -13.12
N ASP A 150 -16.85 -6.83 -14.30
CA ASP A 150 -15.48 -6.91 -14.79
C ASP A 150 -14.94 -5.51 -15.10
N GLU A 151 -15.75 -4.68 -15.78
CA GLU A 151 -15.45 -3.30 -16.11
C GLU A 151 -15.33 -2.43 -14.86
N GLU A 152 -16.20 -2.66 -13.88
CA GLU A 152 -16.21 -1.92 -12.62
C GLU A 152 -15.02 -2.27 -11.74
N ALA A 153 -14.66 -3.56 -11.63
CA ALA A 153 -13.44 -3.98 -10.95
C ALA A 153 -12.20 -3.37 -11.62
N LEU A 154 -12.13 -3.40 -12.96
CA LEU A 154 -11.03 -2.80 -13.71
C LEU A 154 -10.93 -1.28 -13.49
N ARG A 155 -12.08 -0.58 -13.45
CA ARG A 155 -12.14 0.86 -13.13
C ARG A 155 -11.54 1.12 -11.75
N VAL A 156 -11.95 0.38 -10.72
CA VAL A 156 -11.46 0.57 -9.35
C VAL A 156 -9.98 0.24 -9.24
N ALA A 157 -9.51 -0.85 -9.86
CA ALA A 157 -8.10 -1.22 -9.87
C ALA A 157 -7.21 -0.09 -10.44
N ARG A 158 -7.68 0.62 -11.47
CA ARG A 158 -6.97 1.78 -12.06
C ARG A 158 -6.97 3.04 -11.17
N THR A 159 -7.74 3.07 -10.08
CA THR A 159 -7.70 4.18 -9.10
C THR A 159 -6.71 3.95 -7.97
N VAL A 160 -6.11 2.75 -7.88
CA VAL A 160 -5.05 2.45 -6.92
C VAL A 160 -3.80 3.24 -7.29
N PRO A 161 -3.17 3.97 -6.36
CA PRO A 161 -2.01 4.79 -6.67
C PRO A 161 -0.73 3.96 -6.83
N ASN A 162 0.30 4.57 -7.41
CA ASN A 162 1.64 4.01 -7.56
C ASN A 162 2.45 4.07 -6.25
N GLU A 163 1.83 3.68 -5.13
CA GLU A 163 2.47 3.64 -3.81
C GLU A 163 2.86 2.20 -3.47
N TRP A 164 3.72 1.61 -4.30
CA TRP A 164 4.15 0.21 -4.15
C TRP A 164 5.64 0.11 -3.90
N VAL A 165 5.99 -0.80 -3.01
CA VAL A 165 7.35 -1.34 -2.92
C VAL A 165 7.46 -2.44 -3.99
N PRO A 166 8.49 -2.41 -4.86
CA PRO A 166 8.66 -3.39 -5.91
C PRO A 166 8.99 -4.78 -5.35
N GLY A 167 8.69 -5.81 -6.14
CA GLY A 167 9.12 -7.17 -5.85
C GLY A 167 10.62 -7.38 -6.12
N ARG A 168 11.23 -8.35 -5.43
CA ARG A 168 12.64 -8.70 -5.61
C ARG A 168 12.87 -10.19 -5.76
N VAL A 169 13.73 -10.56 -6.69
CA VAL A 169 14.35 -11.88 -6.79
C VAL A 169 15.80 -11.73 -6.33
N GLY A 170 16.16 -12.40 -5.23
CA GLY A 170 17.42 -12.12 -4.55
C GLY A 170 17.52 -10.65 -4.14
N SER A 171 18.58 -9.97 -4.59
CA SER A 171 18.78 -8.54 -4.34
C SER A 171 18.22 -7.62 -5.44
N GLN A 172 17.77 -8.15 -6.57
CA GLN A 172 17.36 -7.37 -7.73
C GLN A 172 15.85 -7.09 -7.73
N ALA A 173 15.46 -5.83 -7.91
CA ALA A 173 14.08 -5.45 -8.16
C ALA A 173 13.68 -5.89 -9.58
N VAL A 174 12.51 -6.52 -9.69
CA VAL A 174 11.99 -7.05 -10.96
C VAL A 174 10.52 -6.66 -11.14
N PRO A 175 10.03 -6.52 -12.38
CA PRO A 175 8.60 -6.42 -12.63
C PRO A 175 7.87 -7.66 -12.14
N VAL A 176 6.79 -7.44 -11.39
CA VAL A 176 5.98 -8.52 -10.80
C VAL A 176 4.52 -8.34 -11.17
N VAL A 177 3.89 -9.43 -11.54
CA VAL A 177 2.45 -9.53 -11.73
C VAL A 177 1.76 -9.63 -10.36
N TYR A 178 0.83 -8.72 -10.10
CA TYR A 178 0.00 -8.70 -8.92
C TYR A 178 -1.47 -8.92 -9.26
N GLU A 179 -2.17 -9.73 -8.47
CA GLU A 179 -3.59 -10.02 -8.63
C GLU A 179 -4.39 -9.38 -7.49
N LEU A 180 -5.32 -8.51 -7.85
CA LEU A 180 -6.22 -7.82 -6.93
C LEU A 180 -7.65 -8.36 -7.06
N PRO A 181 -8.17 -9.10 -6.06
CA PRO A 181 -9.52 -9.61 -6.08
C PRO A 181 -10.55 -8.56 -5.66
N PHE A 182 -11.71 -8.58 -6.33
CA PHE A 182 -12.90 -7.80 -6.03
C PHE A 182 -14.10 -8.73 -5.85
N THR A 183 -14.80 -8.61 -4.74
CA THR A 183 -15.95 -9.47 -4.42
C THR A 183 -17.25 -8.71 -4.59
N PHE A 184 -18.13 -9.20 -5.46
CA PHE A 184 -19.51 -8.74 -5.63
C PHE A 184 -20.44 -9.67 -4.89
N ARG A 185 -21.15 -9.13 -3.88
CA ARG A 185 -22.11 -9.86 -3.06
C ARG A 185 -23.33 -8.97 -2.82
N LEU A 186 -24.53 -9.48 -3.09
CA LEU A 186 -25.78 -8.83 -2.71
C LEU A 186 -25.94 -8.95 -1.20
N LYS A 187 -26.45 -7.89 -0.59
CA LYS A 187 -26.79 -7.88 0.83
C LYS A 187 -28.11 -8.57 1.09
#